data_AF-A0A6I6A7W1-F1
#
_entry.id   AF-A0A6I6A7W1-F1
#
_cell.length_a   1.000
_cell.length_b   1.000
_cell.length_c   1.000
_cell.angle_alpha   90.00
_cell.angle_beta   90.00
_cell.angle_gamma   90.00
#
_symmetry.space_group_name_H-M   'P 1'
#
loop_
_entity.id
_entity.type
_entity.pdbx_description
1 polymer ?
#
loop_
_entity_poly.entity_id
_entity_poly.type
_entity_poly.pdbx_seq_one_letter_code
_entity_poly.pdbx_strand_id
1 'polypeptide(L)'
;MAHNETALTTVATVSTELEAALLIDLLAEQGITATQTGGLTAQFRAEAPGGVEVMVLQDQQAAARAIIAENEALNAQYQSAVQDAEYTTSLRKFGYWTLIIGNAVALLILLVLAI
;
A
#
# COMPACT_ATOMS: atom_id res chain seq x y z
N MET A 1 29.87 -0.73 -33.62
CA MET A 1 28.91 -0.15 -32.66
C MET A 1 27.81 -1.16 -32.47
N ALA A 2 27.98 -2.10 -31.53
CA ALA A 2 26.96 -3.09 -31.19
C ALA A 2 26.13 -2.52 -30.04
N HIS A 3 24.82 -2.47 -30.25
CA HIS A 3 23.87 -1.84 -29.34
C HIS A 3 23.71 -2.65 -28.05
N ASN A 4 23.50 -1.91 -26.99
CA ASN A 4 23.31 -2.37 -25.63
C ASN A 4 21.91 -3.00 -25.45
N GLU A 5 21.70 -4.18 -26.02
CA GLU A 5 20.41 -4.91 -25.95
C GLU A 5 20.33 -5.83 -24.73
N THR A 6 21.28 -5.74 -23.80
CA THR A 6 21.39 -6.65 -22.65
C THR A 6 21.64 -5.93 -21.32
N ALA A 7 21.78 -4.60 -21.29
CA ALA A 7 21.86 -3.91 -20.01
C ALA A 7 20.49 -3.91 -19.33
N LEU A 8 20.46 -4.53 -18.16
CA LEU A 8 19.37 -4.41 -17.22
C LEU A 8 19.52 -3.09 -16.46
N THR A 9 18.40 -2.42 -16.23
CA THR A 9 18.34 -1.17 -15.48
C THR A 9 17.22 -1.22 -14.44
N THR A 10 17.51 -0.72 -13.23
CA THR A 10 16.56 -0.68 -12.13
C THR A 10 15.44 0.32 -12.42
N VAL A 11 14.20 -0.13 -12.29
CA VAL A 11 12.99 0.69 -12.47
C VAL A 11 12.33 1.03 -11.15
N ALA A 12 12.41 0.13 -10.17
CA ALA A 12 11.85 0.32 -8.83
C ALA A 12 12.65 -0.45 -7.79
N THR A 13 12.60 0.02 -6.54
CA THR A 13 13.11 -0.69 -5.37
C THR A 13 11.97 -0.82 -4.37
N VAL A 14 11.68 -2.05 -3.97
CA VAL A 14 10.57 -2.39 -3.07
C VAL A 14 11.10 -3.07 -1.81
N SER A 15 10.26 -3.19 -0.78
CA SER A 15 10.73 -3.63 0.54
C SER A 15 10.68 -5.15 0.70
N THR A 16 9.92 -5.85 -0.14
CA THR A 16 9.70 -7.30 -0.03
C THR A 16 9.79 -8.00 -1.38
N GLU A 17 10.12 -9.30 -1.37
CA GLU A 17 10.10 -10.13 -2.57
C GLU A 17 8.68 -10.27 -3.16
N LEU A 18 7.65 -10.25 -2.31
CA LEU A 18 6.26 -10.31 -2.75
C LEU A 18 5.89 -9.06 -3.56
N GLU A 19 6.24 -7.86 -3.07
CA GLU A 19 6.03 -6.62 -3.81
C GLU A 19 6.76 -6.63 -5.16
N ALA A 20 7.98 -7.18 -5.19
CA ALA A 20 8.77 -7.29 -6.42
C ALA A 20 8.12 -8.25 -7.43
N ALA A 21 7.65 -9.40 -6.96
CA ALA A 21 6.95 -10.38 -7.78
C ALA A 21 5.66 -9.80 -8.39
N LEU A 22 4.85 -9.08 -7.60
CA LEU A 22 3.66 -8.40 -8.09
C LEU A 22 3.98 -7.36 -9.18
N LEU A 23 5.09 -6.63 -9.01
CA LEU A 23 5.52 -5.64 -10.01
C LEU A 23 6.03 -6.32 -11.29
N ILE A 24 6.73 -7.44 -11.17
CA ILE A 24 7.17 -8.24 -12.32
C ILE A 24 5.97 -8.77 -13.09
N ASP A 25 4.96 -9.32 -12.40
CA ASP A 25 3.74 -9.83 -13.03
C ASP A 25 2.98 -8.70 -13.76
N LEU A 26 2.83 -7.53 -13.12
CA LEU A 26 2.23 -6.35 -13.75
C LEU A 26 2.95 -5.95 -15.04
N LEU A 27 4.29 -5.94 -15.03
CA LEU A 27 5.08 -5.60 -16.21
C LEU A 27 4.98 -6.70 -17.28
N ALA A 28 4.95 -7.97 -16.88
CA ALA A 28 4.80 -9.11 -17.78
C ALA A 28 3.45 -9.10 -18.51
N GLU A 29 2.36 -8.72 -17.84
CA GLU A 29 1.04 -8.52 -18.47
C GLU A 29 1.07 -7.48 -19.59
N GLN A 30 1.97 -6.50 -19.50
CA GLN A 30 2.19 -5.47 -20.52
C GLN A 30 3.28 -5.85 -21.54
N GLY A 31 3.76 -7.10 -21.50
CA GLY A 31 4.78 -7.62 -22.40
C GLY A 31 6.21 -7.17 -22.07
N ILE A 32 6.44 -6.58 -20.90
CA ILE A 32 7.77 -6.15 -20.45
C ILE A 32 8.41 -7.24 -19.61
N THR A 33 9.59 -7.69 -20.04
CA THR A 33 10.36 -8.68 -19.27
C THR A 33 11.11 -7.98 -18.14
N ALA A 34 10.76 -8.33 -16.90
CA ALA A 34 11.40 -7.84 -15.68
C ALA A 34 12.05 -8.97 -14.89
N THR A 35 13.09 -8.64 -14.13
CA THR A 35 13.76 -9.53 -13.19
C THR A 35 13.98 -8.81 -11.86
N GLN A 36 14.14 -9.55 -10.77
CA GLN A 36 14.46 -8.97 -9.46
C GLN A 36 15.84 -9.39 -8.96
N THR A 37 16.46 -8.53 -8.17
CA THR A 37 17.68 -8.82 -7.42
C THR A 37 17.57 -8.26 -6.00
N GLY A 38 18.25 -8.89 -5.04
CA GLY A 38 18.05 -8.63 -3.62
C GLY A 38 16.88 -9.43 -3.04
N GLY A 39 16.82 -9.54 -1.71
CA GLY A 39 15.74 -10.23 -1.00
C GLY A 39 16.11 -11.55 -0.31
N LEU A 40 17.22 -12.20 -0.68
CA LEU A 40 17.55 -13.54 -0.16
C LEU A 40 17.76 -13.61 1.37
N THR A 41 17.90 -12.46 2.05
CA THR A 41 17.97 -12.40 3.50
C THR A 41 16.63 -12.18 4.19
N ALA A 42 15.54 -11.84 3.48
CA ALA A 42 14.22 -11.40 3.95
C ALA A 42 13.36 -12.45 4.71
N GLN A 43 13.91 -13.65 4.97
CA GLN A 43 13.30 -14.66 5.85
C GLN A 43 14.17 -15.04 7.07
N PHE A 44 15.30 -14.36 7.27
CA PHE A 44 16.19 -14.58 8.41
C PHE A 44 15.90 -13.61 9.55
N ARG A 45 15.91 -14.11 10.79
CA ARG A 45 15.68 -13.31 12.02
C ARG A 45 16.64 -12.12 12.24
N ALA A 46 17.62 -11.91 11.38
CA ALA A 46 18.62 -10.84 11.39
C ALA A 46 18.57 -9.97 10.11
N GLU A 47 17.42 -9.87 9.46
CA GLU A 47 17.17 -9.03 8.30
C GLU A 47 17.54 -7.57 8.56
N ALA A 48 18.66 -7.13 8.01
CA ALA A 48 18.77 -5.74 7.60
C ALA A 48 17.67 -5.47 6.57
N PRO A 49 16.97 -4.32 6.62
CA PRO A 49 16.00 -3.96 5.59
C PRO A 49 16.70 -4.01 4.22
N GLY A 50 16.51 -5.11 3.49
CA GLY A 50 17.13 -5.35 2.21
C GLY A 50 16.13 -5.01 1.14
N GLY A 51 16.33 -3.89 0.44
CA GLY A 51 15.52 -3.53 -0.71
C GLY A 51 15.67 -4.59 -1.80
N VAL A 52 14.55 -4.93 -2.43
CA VAL A 52 14.50 -5.75 -3.65
C VAL A 52 14.42 -4.81 -4.83
N GLU A 53 15.37 -4.90 -5.74
CA GLU A 53 15.38 -4.10 -6.96
C GLU A 53 14.71 -4.86 -8.10
N VAL A 54 13.78 -4.21 -8.78
CA VAL A 54 13.15 -4.70 -10.01
C VAL A 54 13.83 -4.02 -11.18
N MET A 55 14.31 -4.83 -12.13
CA MET A 55 15.11 -4.43 -13.27
C MET A 55 14.46 -4.89 -14.57
N VAL A 56 14.56 -4.07 -15.61
CA VAL A 56 14.09 -4.37 -16.97
C VAL A 56 15.21 -4.10 -17.97
N LEU A 57 15.04 -4.53 -19.21
CA LEU A 57 15.94 -4.15 -20.29
C LEU A 57 15.90 -2.63 -20.51
N GLN A 58 17.06 -2.03 -20.79
CA GLN A 58 17.21 -0.58 -20.89
C GLN A 58 16.30 0.07 -21.94
N ASP A 59 16.01 -0.62 -23.04
CA ASP A 59 15.09 -0.18 -24.09
C ASP A 59 13.65 -0.05 -23.59
N GLN A 60 13.26 -0.88 -22.62
CA GLN A 60 11.92 -0.94 -22.03
C GLN A 60 11.78 -0.10 -20.76
N GLN A 61 12.85 0.55 -20.29
CA GLN A 61 12.86 1.33 -19.06
C GLN A 61 11.77 2.41 -19.02
N ALA A 62 11.64 3.19 -20.10
CA ALA A 62 10.69 4.29 -20.17
C ALA A 62 9.24 3.79 -20.11
N ALA A 63 8.94 2.71 -20.83
CA ALA A 63 7.61 2.08 -20.83
C ALA A 63 7.27 1.51 -19.44
N ALA A 64 8.23 0.79 -18.83
CA ALA A 64 8.05 0.22 -17.50
C ALA A 64 7.77 1.30 -16.46
N ARG A 65 8.53 2.41 -16.46
CA ARG A 65 8.32 3.54 -15.54
C ARG A 65 6.94 4.19 -15.72
N ALA A 66 6.44 4.29 -16.95
CA ALA A 66 5.13 4.85 -17.22
C ALA A 66 4.01 3.97 -16.64
N ILE A 67 4.09 2.65 -16.83
CA ILE A 67 3.12 1.68 -16.30
C ILE A 67 3.11 1.70 -14.76
N ILE A 68 4.29 1.75 -14.14
CA ILE A 68 4.41 1.82 -12.68
C ILE A 68 3.75 3.10 -12.15
N ALA A 69 4.03 4.26 -12.76
CA ALA A 69 3.45 5.54 -12.35
C ALA A 69 1.92 5.57 -12.51
N GLU A 70 1.39 4.95 -13.58
CA GLU A 70 -0.06 4.82 -13.77
C GLU A 70 -0.69 3.95 -12.67
N ASN A 71 -0.06 2.82 -12.33
CA ASN A 71 -0.53 1.93 -11.28
C ASN A 71 -0.52 2.61 -9.89
N GLU A 72 0.55 3.35 -9.56
CA GLU A 72 0.65 4.13 -8.33
C GLU A 72 -0.45 5.20 -8.25
N ALA A 73 -0.73 5.90 -9.37
CA ALA A 73 -1.78 6.91 -9.43
C ALA A 73 -3.18 6.30 -9.23
N LEU A 74 -3.43 5.10 -9.77
CA LEU A 74 -4.68 4.36 -9.56
C LEU A 74 -4.82 3.92 -8.09
N ASN A 75 -3.76 3.36 -7.51
CA ASN A 75 -3.77 2.92 -6.11
C ASN A 75 -4.01 4.09 -5.15
N ALA A 76 -3.40 5.25 -5.40
CA ALA A 76 -3.63 6.46 -4.61
C ALA A 76 -5.10 6.93 -4.71
N GLN A 77 -5.72 6.83 -5.89
CA GLN A 77 -7.14 7.16 -6.07
C GLN A 77 -8.05 6.19 -5.32
N TYR A 78 -7.79 4.88 -5.39
CA TYR A 78 -8.55 3.88 -4.62
C TYR A 78 -8.41 4.06 -3.11
N GLN A 79 -7.19 4.31 -2.61
CA GLN A 79 -6.95 4.58 -1.19
C GLN A 79 -7.70 5.83 -0.73
N SER A 80 -7.72 6.89 -1.54
CA SER A 80 -8.44 8.14 -1.24
C SER A 80 -9.97 7.94 -1.18
N ALA A 81 -10.52 7.02 -1.98
CA ALA A 81 -11.95 6.71 -2.03
C ALA A 81 -12.42 5.67 -0.99
N VAL A 82 -11.49 5.05 -0.26
CA VAL A 82 -11.78 4.14 0.87
C VAL A 82 -11.54 4.84 2.21
N GLN A 83 -10.76 5.92 2.21
CA GLN A 83 -10.42 6.71 3.39
C GLN A 83 -11.41 7.86 3.59
N ASP A 84 -12.69 7.55 3.58
CA ASP A 84 -13.76 8.54 3.67
C ASP A 84 -13.80 9.09 5.10
N ALA A 85 -13.51 10.38 5.25
CA ALA A 85 -13.69 11.14 6.48
C ALA A 85 -15.14 11.04 7.06
N GLU A 86 -16.09 10.56 6.27
CA GLU A 86 -17.47 10.28 6.62
C GLU A 86 -17.62 9.14 7.64
N TYR A 87 -16.81 8.08 7.57
CA TYR A 87 -16.89 6.96 8.52
C TYR A 87 -16.44 7.37 9.93
N THR A 88 -15.33 8.10 10.03
CA THR A 88 -14.81 8.59 11.31
C THR A 88 -15.75 9.63 11.96
N THR A 89 -16.36 10.49 11.15
CA THR A 89 -17.36 11.47 11.60
C THR A 89 -18.63 10.78 12.10
N SER A 90 -19.06 9.72 11.43
CA SER A 90 -20.26 8.94 11.80
C SER A 90 -20.05 8.14 13.09
N LEU A 91 -18.88 7.53 13.28
CA LEU A 91 -18.53 6.83 14.54
C LEU A 91 -18.49 7.77 15.75
N ARG A 92 -17.92 8.97 15.60
CA ARG A 92 -17.88 9.96 16.69
C ARG A 92 -19.27 10.46 17.07
N LYS A 93 -20.14 10.71 16.08
CA LYS A 93 -21.53 11.11 16.33
C LYS A 93 -22.30 10.03 17.10
N PHE A 94 -22.14 8.76 16.73
CA PHE A 94 -22.75 7.63 17.46
C PHE A 94 -22.20 7.52 18.88
N GLY A 95 -20.88 7.62 19.07
CA GLY A 95 -20.24 7.58 20.38
C GLY A 95 -20.76 8.67 21.33
N TYR A 96 -20.88 9.92 20.87
CA TYR A 96 -21.41 11.00 21.70
C TYR A 96 -22.87 10.80 22.10
N TRP A 97 -23.72 10.35 21.16
CA TRP A 97 -25.14 10.11 21.46
C TRP A 97 -25.32 8.97 22.48
N THR A 98 -24.56 7.88 22.36
CA THR A 98 -24.63 6.77 23.34
C THR A 98 -24.17 7.20 24.74
N LEU A 99 -23.13 8.03 24.83
CA LEU A 99 -22.62 8.53 26.11
C LEU A 99 -23.60 9.50 26.78
N ILE A 100 -24.23 10.38 26.01
CA ILE A 100 -25.25 11.31 26.52
C ILE A 100 -26.47 10.53 27.05
N ILE A 101 -27.00 9.58 26.27
CA ILE A 101 -28.15 8.77 26.69
C ILE A 101 -27.81 7.93 27.91
N GLY A 102 -26.66 7.25 27.90
CA GLY A 102 -26.23 6.40 29.02
C GLY A 102 -26.09 7.18 30.33
N ASN A 103 -25.48 8.37 30.28
CA ASN A 103 -25.33 9.21 31.46
C ASN A 103 -26.68 9.77 31.96
N ALA A 104 -27.58 10.17 31.04
CA ALA A 104 -28.92 10.63 31.42
C ALA A 104 -29.73 9.53 32.12
N VAL A 105 -29.67 8.29 31.63
CA VAL A 105 -30.33 7.13 32.26
C VAL A 105 -29.72 6.84 33.63
N ALA A 106 -28.40 6.86 33.77
CA ALA A 106 -27.73 6.63 35.05
C ALA A 106 -28.12 7.68 36.10
N LEU A 107 -28.18 8.96 35.71
CA LEU A 107 -28.62 10.04 36.59
C LEU A 107 -30.09 9.89 37.01
N LEU A 108 -30.97 9.45 36.10
CA LEU A 108 -32.37 9.16 36.45
C LEU A 108 -32.49 8.02 37.46
N ILE A 109 -31.73 6.93 37.28
CA ILE A 109 -31.72 5.80 38.20
C ILE A 109 -31.25 6.26 39.60
N LEU A 110 -30.17 7.05 39.66
CA LEU A 110 -29.67 7.59 40.93
C LEU A 110 -30.68 8.50 41.61
N LEU A 111 -31.42 9.32 40.86
CA LEU A 111 -32.45 10.20 41.40
C LEU A 111 -33.65 9.41 41.95
N VAL A 112 -34.08 8.35 41.27
CA VAL A 112 -35.15 7.46 41.75
C VAL A 112 -34.74 6.70 43.01
N LEU A 113 -33.46 6.33 43.14
CA LEU A 113 -32.94 5.65 44.35
C LEU A 113 -32.74 6.60 45.54
N ALA A 114 -32.70 7.92 45.30
CA ALA A 114 -32.47 8.93 46.33
C ALA A 114 -33.77 9.50 46.94
N ILE A 115 -34.95 9.10 46.43
CA ILE A 115 -36.30 9.47 46.91
C ILE A 115 -36.87 8.30 47.70
#